data_AF-A0A1J5IYQ1-F1
#
_entry.id   AF-A0A1J5IYQ1-F1
#
_cell.length_a   1.000
_cell.length_b   1.000
_cell.length_c   1.000
_cell.angle_alpha   90.00
_cell.angle_beta   90.00
_cell.angle_gamma   90.00
#
_symmetry.space_group_name_H-M   'P 1'
#
loop_
_entity.id
_entity.type
_entity.pdbx_description
1 polymer ?
#
loop_
_entity_poly.entity_id
_entity_poly.type
_entity_poly.pdbx_seq_one_letter_code
_entity_poly.pdbx_strand_id
1 'polypeptide(L)'
;MCLLHVLASLRVELGLELAVAHLNHGFRGEEADSDQELVESTARELGIPFHTRTVDIVRLAKEWKTGVEDAGRRARHEFFAEIMKRGSLHALALAHTADDQAETILMHVVRGSGLAGLRGMQPVEQLRVSARYFPLLVLRPLLQTSKKKLLEYNQTHEVRSHEDYTNADSTYTRNRLRSQVMPVLASINPEVSRSLARLGFLASRYAQLARTQADRFLEAKSRQGKRIMSQSDFAALPEVVQWEVVRSIWAGKRVGDAEIGMDHVLRAAAWLGSARTGQILELPGFVRLIVRAGWVHGVRDPDPMDILARVPLNLPGKTPWGTGWIETDSMPVNDFLTRPKSTQEAGEGWIDAGRSGTSLYLRAYRPGDLIIPLGMQGKKKLQDLFTDEKIPREDRRATPLVVNELNEIVYVAGIRIAETFKVTDATTTVVHISWIRSLRQAQGGRDIER
;
A
#
# COMPACT_ATOMS: atom_id res chain seq x y z
N MET A 1 -8.36 27.23 2.92
CA MET A 1 -7.91 28.64 2.80
C MET A 1 -6.62 28.91 3.58
N CYS A 2 -6.61 28.90 4.91
CA CYS A 2 -5.41 29.19 5.71
C CYS A 2 -4.14 28.41 5.27
N LEU A 3 -4.23 27.08 5.13
CA LEU A 3 -3.09 26.26 4.67
C LEU A 3 -2.56 26.71 3.29
N LEU A 4 -3.46 27.00 2.35
CA LEU A 4 -3.07 27.46 1.01
C LEU A 4 -2.31 28.78 1.11
N HIS A 5 -2.82 29.74 1.88
CA HIS A 5 -2.18 31.04 2.07
C HIS A 5 -0.79 30.90 2.69
N VAL A 6 -0.65 30.12 3.77
CA VAL A 6 0.64 29.87 4.45
C VAL A 6 1.65 29.20 3.52
N LEU A 7 1.26 28.18 2.77
CA LEU A 7 2.18 27.52 1.84
C LEU A 7 2.54 28.41 0.66
N ALA A 8 1.60 29.21 0.16
CA ALA A 8 1.85 30.17 -0.90
C ALA A 8 2.82 31.28 -0.48
N SER A 9 2.71 31.78 0.75
CA SER A 9 3.64 32.80 1.27
C SER A 9 5.04 32.26 1.49
N LEU A 10 5.17 30.97 1.83
CA LEU A 10 6.46 30.30 2.03
C LEU A 10 7.02 29.64 0.77
N ARG A 11 6.33 29.72 -0.37
CA ARG A 11 6.68 28.93 -1.57
C ARG A 11 8.07 29.23 -2.12
N VAL A 12 8.50 30.50 -2.06
CA VAL A 12 9.82 30.92 -2.58
C VAL A 12 10.92 30.47 -1.64
N GLU A 13 10.75 30.71 -0.33
CA GLU A 13 11.72 30.33 0.70
C GLU A 13 11.96 28.82 0.75
N LEU A 14 10.89 28.03 0.61
CA LEU A 14 10.94 26.58 0.69
C LEU A 14 11.10 25.90 -0.69
N GLY A 15 11.19 26.66 -1.78
CA GLY A 15 11.31 26.12 -3.15
C GLY A 15 10.14 25.22 -3.55
N LEU A 16 8.90 25.59 -3.18
CA LEU A 16 7.71 24.78 -3.40
C LEU A 16 7.06 25.08 -4.74
N GLU A 17 6.80 24.03 -5.51
CA GLU A 17 5.79 24.02 -6.56
C GLU A 17 4.45 23.57 -5.95
N LEU A 18 3.44 24.41 -6.09
CA LEU A 18 2.12 24.17 -5.49
C LEU A 18 1.08 23.87 -6.56
N ALA A 19 0.13 23.00 -6.22
CA ALA A 19 -1.11 22.82 -6.93
C ALA A 19 -2.24 22.65 -5.90
N VAL A 20 -3.42 23.18 -6.20
CA VAL A 20 -4.60 23.07 -5.33
C VAL A 20 -5.54 22.01 -5.90
N ALA A 21 -6.01 21.12 -5.03
CA ALA A 21 -6.97 20.10 -5.37
C ALA A 21 -8.22 20.24 -4.49
N HIS A 22 -9.38 20.48 -5.11
CA HIS A 22 -10.68 20.55 -4.45
C HIS A 22 -11.58 19.44 -4.98
N LEU A 23 -12.27 18.71 -4.10
CA LEU A 23 -13.26 17.71 -4.49
C LEU A 23 -14.64 18.21 -4.09
N ASN A 24 -15.48 18.55 -5.08
CA ASN A 24 -16.87 18.90 -4.83
C ASN A 24 -17.67 17.61 -4.64
N HIS A 25 -18.29 17.48 -3.47
CA HIS A 25 -19.00 16.27 -3.05
C HIS A 25 -20.41 16.15 -3.63
N GLY A 26 -20.88 17.12 -4.43
CA GLY A 26 -22.15 17.07 -5.17
C GLY A 26 -23.41 17.00 -4.30
N PHE A 27 -23.28 17.13 -2.97
CA PHE A 27 -24.37 16.89 -2.01
C PHE A 27 -24.96 18.18 -1.42
N ARG A 28 -24.28 19.33 -1.53
CA ARG A 28 -24.64 20.58 -0.83
C ARG A 28 -25.14 21.71 -1.74
N GLY A 29 -25.40 21.45 -3.02
CA GLY A 29 -25.89 22.46 -3.96
C GLY A 29 -25.01 23.72 -3.97
N GLU A 30 -25.64 24.89 -3.84
CA GLU A 30 -25.02 26.22 -3.93
C GLU A 30 -23.87 26.46 -2.94
N GLU A 31 -23.89 25.87 -1.74
CA GLU A 31 -22.82 26.05 -0.74
C GLU A 31 -21.51 25.37 -1.17
N ALA A 32 -21.58 24.15 -1.73
CA ALA A 32 -20.40 23.45 -2.23
C ALA A 32 -19.82 24.14 -3.47
N ASP A 33 -20.68 24.72 -4.30
CA ASP A 33 -20.27 25.47 -5.48
C ASP A 33 -19.59 26.79 -5.06
N SER A 34 -20.15 27.49 -4.06
CA SER A 34 -19.53 28.69 -3.48
C SER A 34 -18.15 28.39 -2.86
N ASP A 35 -18.02 27.29 -2.10
CA ASP A 35 -16.73 26.84 -1.56
C ASP A 35 -15.69 26.59 -2.66
N GLN A 36 -16.11 25.95 -3.76
CA GLN A 36 -15.25 25.71 -4.89
C GLN A 36 -14.81 27.02 -5.55
N GLU A 37 -15.74 27.94 -5.79
CA GLU A 37 -15.47 29.25 -6.40
C GLU A 37 -14.48 30.08 -5.57
N LEU A 38 -14.63 30.08 -4.25
CA LEU A 38 -13.71 30.77 -3.34
C LEU A 38 -12.28 30.20 -3.44
N VAL A 39 -12.15 28.87 -3.45
CA VAL A 39 -10.83 28.22 -3.53
C VAL A 39 -10.21 28.44 -4.91
N GLU A 40 -11.01 28.34 -5.98
CA GLU A 40 -10.56 28.55 -7.36
C GLU A 40 -10.09 29.98 -7.61
N SER A 41 -10.89 30.97 -7.21
CA SER A 41 -10.53 32.39 -7.33
C SER A 41 -9.24 32.71 -6.58
N THR A 42 -9.09 32.21 -5.35
CA THR A 42 -7.87 32.41 -4.56
C THR A 42 -6.66 31.71 -5.20
N ALA A 43 -6.81 30.49 -5.72
CA ALA A 43 -5.72 29.80 -6.41
C ALA A 43 -5.29 30.58 -7.66
N ARG A 44 -6.25 31.12 -8.41
CA ARG A 44 -5.99 31.95 -9.60
C ARG A 44 -5.25 33.24 -9.26
N GLU A 45 -5.67 33.95 -8.21
CA GLU A 45 -5.00 35.16 -7.73
C GLU A 45 -3.54 34.90 -7.29
N LEU A 46 -3.29 33.74 -6.69
CA LEU A 46 -1.94 33.33 -6.27
C LEU A 46 -1.09 32.76 -7.42
N GLY A 47 -1.67 32.59 -8.62
CA GLY A 47 -1.02 31.98 -9.78
C GLY A 47 -0.70 30.48 -9.57
N ILE A 48 -1.55 29.77 -8.83
CA ILE A 48 -1.36 28.35 -8.48
C ILE A 48 -2.34 27.48 -9.30
N PRO A 49 -1.87 26.42 -9.99
CA PRO A 49 -2.75 25.49 -10.70
C PRO A 49 -3.86 24.94 -9.81
N PHE A 50 -5.09 24.95 -10.32
CA PHE A 50 -6.27 24.46 -9.63
C PHE A 50 -6.84 23.22 -10.34
N HIS A 51 -7.15 22.19 -9.55
CA HIS A 51 -7.78 20.96 -10.00
C HIS A 51 -9.07 20.75 -9.21
N THR A 52 -10.18 20.55 -9.93
CA THR A 52 -11.45 20.18 -9.32
C THR A 52 -12.04 18.92 -9.96
N ARG A 53 -12.87 18.22 -9.20
CA ARG A 53 -13.71 17.12 -9.67
C ARG A 53 -14.99 17.09 -8.83
N THR A 54 -16.14 16.94 -9.49
CA THR A 54 -17.43 16.75 -8.83
C THR A 54 -17.78 15.27 -8.78
N VAL A 55 -18.20 14.79 -7.62
CA VAL A 55 -18.51 13.38 -7.39
C VAL A 55 -19.74 13.25 -6.50
N ASP A 56 -20.70 12.42 -6.90
CA ASP A 56 -21.83 12.02 -6.05
C ASP A 56 -21.37 11.00 -4.99
N ILE A 57 -21.08 11.50 -3.79
CA ILE A 57 -20.60 10.65 -2.68
C ILE A 57 -21.68 9.70 -2.14
N VAL A 58 -22.97 10.01 -2.29
CA VAL A 58 -24.07 9.18 -1.80
C VAL A 58 -24.21 7.95 -2.68
N ARG A 59 -24.12 8.15 -4.00
CA ARG A 59 -24.08 7.05 -4.96
C ARG A 59 -22.85 6.18 -4.72
N LEU A 60 -21.67 6.77 -4.56
CA LEU A 60 -20.44 6.00 -4.26
C LEU A 60 -20.52 5.22 -2.95
N ALA A 61 -21.11 5.79 -1.90
CA ALA A 61 -21.29 5.09 -0.63
C ALA A 61 -22.14 3.81 -0.80
N LYS A 62 -23.19 3.87 -1.61
CA LYS A 62 -24.02 2.70 -1.97
C LYS A 62 -23.23 1.68 -2.81
N GLU A 63 -22.52 2.13 -3.84
CA GLU A 63 -21.73 1.25 -4.71
C GLU A 63 -20.60 0.54 -3.96
N TRP A 64 -19.93 1.25 -3.05
CA TRP A 64 -18.81 0.73 -2.26
C TRP A 64 -19.24 0.07 -0.95
N LYS A 65 -20.55 0.05 -0.64
CA LYS A 65 -21.12 -0.51 0.59
C LYS A 65 -20.41 0.03 1.85
N THR A 66 -20.20 1.34 1.90
CA THR A 66 -19.50 2.02 2.99
C THR A 66 -20.30 3.25 3.45
N GLY A 67 -19.90 3.85 4.57
CA GLY A 67 -20.50 5.10 5.05
C GLY A 67 -20.19 6.28 4.14
N VAL A 68 -21.05 7.30 4.13
CA VAL A 68 -20.86 8.50 3.29
C VAL A 68 -19.54 9.22 3.58
N GLU A 69 -19.14 9.30 4.87
CA GLU A 69 -17.86 9.90 5.28
C GLU A 69 -16.65 9.12 4.74
N ASP A 70 -16.68 7.80 4.81
CA ASP A 70 -15.62 6.92 4.32
C ASP A 70 -15.55 6.93 2.78
N ALA A 71 -16.70 6.94 2.10
CA ALA A 71 -16.78 7.10 0.65
C ALA A 71 -16.20 8.45 0.21
N GLY A 72 -16.58 9.55 0.86
CA GLY A 72 -16.05 10.88 0.59
C GLY A 72 -14.54 10.94 0.82
N ARG A 73 -14.05 10.37 1.93
CA ARG A 73 -12.61 10.29 2.24
C ARG A 73 -11.85 9.50 1.19
N ARG A 74 -12.36 8.34 0.78
CA ARG A 74 -11.74 7.50 -0.25
C ARG A 74 -11.72 8.17 -1.62
N ALA A 75 -12.85 8.74 -2.06
CA ALA A 75 -12.95 9.46 -3.33
C ALA A 75 -11.97 10.64 -3.40
N ARG A 76 -11.76 11.32 -2.26
CA ARG A 76 -10.78 12.41 -2.13
C ARG A 76 -9.34 11.91 -2.27
N HIS A 77 -8.98 10.81 -1.61
CA HIS A 77 -7.65 10.24 -1.75
C HIS A 77 -7.37 9.69 -3.16
N GLU A 78 -8.36 9.06 -3.80
CA GLU A 78 -8.24 8.61 -5.20
C GLU A 78 -8.05 9.79 -6.15
N PHE A 79 -8.78 10.90 -5.95
CA PHE A 79 -8.58 12.13 -6.71
C PHE A 79 -7.16 12.68 -6.57
N PHE A 80 -6.64 12.79 -5.35
CA PHE A 80 -5.28 13.26 -5.12
C PHE A 80 -4.24 12.37 -5.78
N ALA A 81 -4.42 11.04 -5.69
CA ALA A 81 -3.51 10.09 -6.31
C ALA A 81 -3.48 10.21 -7.85
N GLU A 82 -4.62 10.48 -8.48
CA GLU A 82 -4.70 10.71 -9.93
C GLU A 82 -3.94 11.96 -10.37
N ILE A 83 -4.02 13.05 -9.61
CA ILE A 83 -3.29 14.29 -9.90
C ILE A 83 -1.79 14.03 -9.78
N MET A 84 -1.35 13.42 -8.66
CA MET A 84 0.06 13.17 -8.38
C MET A 84 0.70 12.17 -9.35
N LYS A 85 -0.08 11.24 -9.93
CA LYS A 85 0.41 10.27 -10.93
C LYS A 85 1.02 10.94 -12.17
N ARG A 86 0.67 12.20 -12.46
CA ARG A 86 1.19 12.96 -13.61
C ARG A 86 2.67 13.37 -13.47
N GLY A 87 3.27 13.16 -12.29
CA GLY A 87 4.72 13.13 -12.10
C GLY A 87 5.37 14.42 -11.57
N SER A 88 4.65 15.54 -11.46
CA SER A 88 5.21 16.82 -10.99
C SER A 88 5.07 17.06 -9.48
N LEU A 89 4.21 16.31 -8.79
CA LEU A 89 3.89 16.53 -7.38
C LEU A 89 4.40 15.39 -6.50
N HIS A 90 5.14 15.75 -5.45
CA HIS A 90 5.85 14.80 -4.59
C HIS A 90 5.19 14.54 -3.23
N ALA A 91 4.33 15.46 -2.77
CA ALA A 91 3.67 15.37 -1.47
C ALA A 91 2.26 15.98 -1.49
N LEU A 92 1.41 15.52 -0.59
CA LEU A 92 0.04 16.00 -0.35
C LEU A 92 -0.03 16.71 1.00
N ALA A 93 -0.26 18.02 1.01
CA ALA A 93 -0.49 18.77 2.25
C ALA A 93 -1.98 18.83 2.61
N LEU A 94 -2.33 18.48 3.85
CA LEU A 94 -3.70 18.52 4.37
C LEU A 94 -3.81 19.46 5.59
N ALA A 95 -4.92 20.21 5.65
CA ALA A 95 -5.15 21.26 6.65
C ALA A 95 -5.68 20.73 8.00
N HIS A 96 -5.27 19.53 8.42
CA HIS A 96 -5.65 19.00 9.73
C HIS A 96 -5.03 19.81 10.86
N THR A 97 -5.81 20.04 11.91
CA THR A 97 -5.49 20.94 13.04
C THR A 97 -5.28 20.17 14.35
N ALA A 98 -4.86 20.88 15.40
CA ALA A 98 -4.79 20.33 16.76
C ALA A 98 -6.16 19.88 17.30
N ASP A 99 -7.22 20.55 16.90
CA ASP A 99 -8.60 20.20 17.26
C ASP A 99 -9.03 18.89 16.57
N ASP A 100 -8.71 18.73 15.27
CA ASP A 100 -8.94 17.47 14.55
C ASP A 100 -8.16 16.30 15.17
N GLN A 101 -6.96 16.59 15.66
CA GLN A 101 -6.14 15.62 16.37
C GLN A 101 -6.79 15.19 17.69
N ALA A 102 -7.29 16.14 18.48
CA ALA A 102 -8.01 15.84 19.71
C ALA A 102 -9.26 14.99 19.46
N GLU A 103 -10.07 15.34 18.46
CA GLU A 103 -11.23 14.56 18.03
C GLU A 103 -10.85 13.13 17.64
N THR A 104 -9.77 12.98 16.87
CA THR A 104 -9.28 11.68 16.40
C THR A 104 -8.83 10.81 17.58
N ILE A 105 -8.08 11.39 18.52
CA ILE A 105 -7.60 10.68 19.71
C ILE A 105 -8.78 10.28 20.60
N LEU A 106 -9.74 11.18 20.83
CA LEU A 106 -10.93 10.87 21.63
C LEU A 106 -11.76 9.76 20.99
N MET A 107 -11.92 9.78 19.66
CA MET A 107 -12.58 8.71 18.92
C MET A 107 -11.86 7.36 19.12
N HIS A 108 -10.53 7.35 19.13
CA HIS A 108 -9.74 6.15 19.40
C HIS A 108 -9.89 5.67 20.85
N VAL A 109 -9.95 6.58 21.83
CA VAL A 109 -10.22 6.25 23.23
C VAL A 109 -11.59 5.57 23.37
N VAL A 110 -12.65 6.17 22.81
CA VAL A 110 -14.02 5.63 22.89
C VAL A 110 -14.13 4.27 22.18
N ARG A 111 -13.41 4.07 21.08
CA ARG A 111 -13.36 2.78 20.38
C ARG A 111 -12.51 1.71 21.08
N GLY A 112 -11.83 2.05 22.19
CA GLY A 112 -10.91 1.13 22.86
C GLY A 112 -9.67 0.80 22.03
N SER A 113 -9.21 1.74 21.19
CA SER A 113 -7.99 1.56 20.41
C SER A 113 -6.77 1.55 21.33
N GLY A 114 -5.86 0.58 21.14
CA GLY A 114 -4.59 0.54 21.87
C GLY A 114 -3.66 1.71 21.53
N LEU A 115 -2.44 1.69 22.06
CA LEU A 115 -1.47 2.80 21.93
C LEU A 115 -1.27 3.28 20.48
N ALA A 116 -1.33 2.36 19.51
CA ALA A 116 -1.23 2.68 18.08
C ALA A 116 -2.32 3.67 17.60
N GLY A 117 -3.57 3.50 18.04
CA GLY A 117 -4.66 4.43 17.70
C GLY A 117 -4.57 5.74 18.47
N LEU A 118 -4.10 5.69 19.73
CA LEU A 118 -3.92 6.89 20.55
C LEU A 118 -2.89 7.86 19.97
N ARG A 119 -1.99 7.41 19.09
CA ARG A 119 -1.05 8.27 18.36
C ARG A 119 -1.74 9.37 17.54
N GLY A 120 -3.01 9.15 17.18
CA GLY A 120 -3.76 10.03 16.29
C GLY A 120 -3.09 10.15 14.91
N MET A 121 -3.40 11.23 14.20
CA MET A 121 -2.75 11.54 12.92
C MET A 121 -1.27 11.87 13.13
N GLN A 122 -0.43 11.51 12.17
CA GLN A 122 1.01 11.82 12.19
C GLN A 122 1.29 13.06 11.32
N PRO A 123 2.28 13.91 11.67
CA PRO A 123 2.66 15.06 10.85
C PRO A 123 3.10 14.70 9.44
N VAL A 124 3.74 13.53 9.29
CA VAL A 124 4.20 12.94 8.03
C VAL A 124 3.75 11.49 7.99
N GLU A 125 3.12 11.06 6.90
CA GLU A 125 2.57 9.71 6.76
C GLU A 125 2.63 9.23 5.30
N GLN A 126 2.87 7.93 5.09
CA GLN A 126 2.74 7.27 3.79
C GLN A 126 1.34 6.66 3.69
N LEU A 127 0.45 7.31 2.94
CA LEU A 127 -0.95 6.91 2.79
C LEU A 127 -1.12 5.97 1.59
N ARG A 128 -1.55 4.74 1.85
CA ARG A 128 -1.96 3.81 0.79
C ARG A 128 -3.39 4.08 0.37
N VAL A 129 -3.60 4.42 -0.89
CA VAL A 129 -4.94 4.69 -1.45
C VAL A 129 -5.58 3.41 -1.98
N SER A 130 -4.90 2.72 -2.90
CA SER A 130 -5.32 1.41 -3.41
C SER A 130 -4.12 0.69 -4.05
N ALA A 131 -4.31 -0.55 -4.52
CA ALA A 131 -3.27 -1.28 -5.27
C ALA A 131 -2.90 -0.61 -6.62
N ARG A 132 -3.74 0.31 -7.12
CA ARG A 132 -3.54 1.00 -8.41
C ARG A 132 -2.53 2.15 -8.34
N TYR A 133 -2.34 2.75 -7.16
CA TYR A 133 -1.54 3.96 -6.99
C TYR A 133 -0.35 3.72 -6.05
N PHE A 134 0.74 4.45 -6.28
CA PHE A 134 1.82 4.52 -5.31
C PHE A 134 1.33 5.17 -4.01
N PRO A 135 1.90 4.82 -2.84
CA PRO A 135 1.60 5.50 -1.59
C PRO A 135 1.86 7.01 -1.70
N LEU A 136 0.94 7.81 -1.15
CA LEU A 136 1.06 9.28 -1.13
C LEU A 136 1.82 9.70 0.12
N LEU A 137 2.83 10.56 -0.03
CA LEU A 137 3.45 11.24 1.10
C LEU A 137 2.53 12.37 1.59
N VAL A 138 1.88 12.17 2.74
CA VAL A 138 0.96 13.14 3.34
C VAL A 138 1.69 13.97 4.38
N LEU A 139 1.56 15.29 4.27
CA LEU A 139 2.06 16.29 5.20
C LEU A 139 0.88 16.99 5.90
N ARG A 140 0.98 17.22 7.20
CA ARG A 140 -0.02 17.96 8.00
C ARG A 140 0.63 19.13 8.74
N PRO A 141 0.99 20.23 8.05
CA PRO A 141 1.76 21.32 8.65
C PRO A 141 1.06 21.99 9.84
N LEU A 142 -0.27 22.01 9.84
CA LEU A 142 -1.08 22.69 10.86
C LEU A 142 -1.51 21.78 12.02
N LEU A 143 -0.99 20.55 12.12
CA LEU A 143 -1.48 19.55 13.07
C LEU A 143 -1.30 19.94 14.55
N GLN A 144 -0.41 20.89 14.84
CA GLN A 144 -0.18 21.43 16.19
C GLN A 144 -0.83 22.82 16.40
N THR A 145 -1.51 23.34 15.38
CA THR A 145 -2.14 24.66 15.41
C THR A 145 -3.62 24.53 15.75
N SER A 146 -4.09 25.28 16.74
CA SER A 146 -5.51 25.28 17.12
C SER A 146 -6.35 26.11 16.15
N LYS A 147 -7.64 25.78 16.06
CA LYS A 147 -8.61 26.57 15.27
C LYS A 147 -8.62 28.05 15.66
N LYS A 148 -8.49 28.35 16.95
CA LYS A 148 -8.37 29.74 17.45
C LYS A 148 -7.23 30.51 16.77
N LYS A 149 -6.03 29.91 16.70
CA LYS A 149 -4.87 30.53 16.03
C LYS A 149 -5.08 30.68 14.52
N LEU A 150 -5.79 29.75 13.88
CA LEU A 150 -6.12 29.87 12.45
C LEU A 150 -7.08 31.03 12.19
N LEU A 151 -8.06 31.25 13.07
CA LEU A 151 -8.98 32.38 12.97
C LEU A 151 -8.23 33.71 13.17
N GLU A 152 -7.37 33.79 14.19
CA GLU A 152 -6.49 34.96 14.41
C GLU A 152 -5.60 35.23 13.19
N TYR A 153 -5.03 34.17 12.60
CA TYR A 153 -4.21 34.28 11.38
C TYR A 153 -5.02 34.81 10.19
N ASN A 154 -6.22 34.24 9.95
CA ASN A 154 -7.08 34.65 8.85
C ASN A 154 -7.52 36.11 9.00
N GLN A 155 -7.84 36.55 10.21
CA GLN A 155 -8.17 37.96 10.50
C GLN A 155 -6.97 38.88 10.23
N THR A 156 -5.79 38.51 10.71
CA THR A 156 -4.57 39.32 10.58
C THR A 156 -4.12 39.47 9.12
N HIS A 157 -4.33 38.46 8.29
CA HIS A 157 -3.89 38.41 6.89
C HIS A 157 -5.05 38.55 5.89
N GLU A 158 -6.24 38.92 6.36
CA GLU A 158 -7.44 39.10 5.54
C GLU A 158 -7.75 37.90 4.62
N VAL A 159 -7.48 36.68 5.11
CA VAL A 159 -7.68 35.44 4.35
C VAL A 159 -9.18 35.15 4.28
N ARG A 160 -9.74 35.26 3.08
CA ARG A 160 -11.14 34.88 2.81
C ARG A 160 -11.35 33.40 3.12
N SER A 161 -12.36 33.11 3.93
CA SER A 161 -12.81 31.75 4.26
C SER A 161 -14.29 31.75 4.54
N HIS A 162 -15.02 30.75 4.05
CA HIS A 162 -16.37 30.49 4.53
C HIS A 162 -16.35 29.91 5.93
N GLU A 163 -17.29 30.35 6.77
CA GLU A 163 -17.56 29.68 8.04
C GLU A 163 -18.27 28.36 7.74
N ASP A 164 -17.72 27.28 8.26
CA ASP A 164 -18.22 25.93 8.04
C ASP A 164 -19.51 25.74 8.86
N TYR A 165 -20.65 26.20 8.34
CA TYR A 165 -21.98 26.05 8.97
C TYR A 165 -22.44 24.58 9.07
N THR A 166 -21.65 23.64 8.56
CA THR A 166 -22.04 22.23 8.51
C THR A 166 -21.61 21.43 9.74
N ASN A 167 -22.32 21.60 10.86
CA ASN A 167 -22.27 20.67 11.99
C ASN A 167 -23.65 20.35 12.61
N ALA A 168 -24.74 20.49 11.85
CA ALA A 168 -26.08 20.11 12.35
C ALA A 168 -26.38 18.60 12.27
N ASP A 169 -25.64 17.83 11.45
CA ASP A 169 -25.89 16.39 11.32
C ASP A 169 -25.16 15.59 12.41
N SER A 170 -25.87 15.32 13.50
CA SER A 170 -25.41 14.51 14.63
C SER A 170 -25.41 12.99 14.37
N THR A 171 -25.69 12.54 13.14
CA THR A 171 -25.69 11.11 12.82
C THR A 171 -24.28 10.50 12.86
N TYR A 172 -23.25 11.30 12.55
CA TYR A 172 -21.86 10.85 12.45
C TYR A 172 -21.15 10.90 13.81
N THR A 173 -20.39 9.85 14.14
CA THR A 173 -19.66 9.73 15.43
C THR A 173 -18.77 10.94 15.69
N ARG A 174 -18.07 11.44 14.66
CA ARG A 174 -17.16 12.59 14.80
C ARG A 174 -17.91 13.88 15.12
N ASN A 175 -19.03 14.13 14.46
CA ASN A 175 -19.87 15.30 14.74
C ASN A 175 -20.43 15.26 16.16
N ARG A 176 -20.89 14.08 16.63
CA ARG A 176 -21.35 13.92 18.02
C ARG A 176 -20.24 14.20 19.04
N LEU A 177 -19.03 13.69 18.79
CA LEU A 177 -17.88 13.97 19.65
C LEU A 177 -17.60 15.48 19.70
N ARG A 178 -17.61 16.16 18.56
CA ARG A 178 -17.38 17.61 18.47
C ARG A 178 -18.47 18.45 19.11
N SER A 179 -19.75 18.16 18.85
CA SER A 179 -20.87 19.03 19.26
C SER A 179 -21.43 18.71 20.65
N GLN A 180 -21.29 17.47 21.12
CA GLN A 180 -21.89 17.04 22.40
C GLN A 180 -20.83 16.70 23.46
N VAL A 181 -19.73 16.03 23.09
CA VAL A 181 -18.76 15.52 24.08
C VAL A 181 -17.65 16.53 24.38
N MET A 182 -17.03 17.11 23.36
CA MET A 182 -15.95 18.08 23.52
C MET A 182 -16.35 19.31 24.37
N PRO A 183 -17.55 19.89 24.24
CA PRO A 183 -17.97 21.01 25.10
C PRO A 183 -18.06 20.62 26.58
N VAL A 184 -18.56 19.42 26.88
CA VAL A 184 -18.63 18.89 28.24
C VAL A 184 -17.23 18.65 28.80
N LEU A 185 -16.31 18.11 28.00
CA LEU A 185 -14.93 17.96 28.44
C LEU A 185 -14.21 19.30 28.60
N ALA A 186 -14.51 20.28 27.76
CA ALA A 186 -13.95 21.62 27.82
C ALA A 186 -14.44 22.41 29.05
N SER A 187 -15.66 22.16 29.53
CA SER A 187 -16.14 22.76 30.78
C SER A 187 -15.43 22.21 32.02
N ILE A 188 -14.90 20.98 31.95
CA ILE A 188 -14.06 20.37 32.99
C ILE A 188 -12.60 20.84 32.86
N ASN A 189 -12.07 20.86 31.64
CA ASN A 189 -10.71 21.28 31.33
C ASN A 189 -10.71 22.11 30.04
N PRO A 190 -10.60 23.45 30.13
CA PRO A 190 -10.55 24.33 28.96
C PRO A 190 -9.43 23.97 27.96
N GLU A 191 -8.36 23.31 28.42
CA GLU A 191 -7.24 22.85 27.61
C GLU A 191 -7.36 21.37 27.18
N VAL A 192 -8.58 20.81 27.13
CA VAL A 192 -8.79 19.39 26.79
C VAL A 192 -8.22 19.03 25.42
N SER A 193 -8.43 19.87 24.39
CA SER A 193 -7.91 19.60 23.04
C SER A 193 -6.39 19.49 23.06
N ARG A 194 -5.71 20.40 23.77
CA ARG A 194 -4.26 20.38 23.96
C ARG A 194 -3.80 19.16 24.76
N SER A 195 -4.56 18.79 25.78
CA SER A 195 -4.26 17.63 26.64
C SER A 195 -4.36 16.31 25.86
N LEU A 196 -5.38 16.15 25.03
CA LEU A 196 -5.56 15.01 24.12
C LEU A 196 -4.45 14.98 23.07
N ALA A 197 -4.16 16.10 22.41
CA ALA A 197 -3.06 16.17 21.45
C ALA A 197 -1.70 15.80 22.08
N ARG A 198 -1.44 16.25 23.32
CA ARG A 198 -0.25 15.87 24.09
C ARG A 198 -0.21 14.38 24.41
N LEU A 199 -1.35 13.78 24.77
CA LEU A 199 -1.46 12.33 24.99
C LEU A 199 -1.04 11.57 23.73
N GLY A 200 -1.56 11.95 22.56
CA GLY A 200 -1.20 11.28 21.31
C GLY A 200 0.24 11.51 20.87
N PHE A 201 0.80 12.69 21.14
CA PHE A 201 2.23 12.95 20.96
C PHE A 201 3.08 12.01 21.81
N LEU A 202 2.82 11.91 23.12
CA LEU A 202 3.54 11.02 24.03
C LEU A 202 3.38 9.56 23.62
N ALA A 203 2.16 9.12 23.27
CA ALA A 203 1.90 7.79 22.75
C ALA A 203 2.74 7.49 21.49
N SER A 204 2.87 8.47 20.59
CA SER A 204 3.71 8.35 19.38
C SER A 204 5.19 8.21 19.73
N ARG A 205 5.70 8.94 20.72
CA ARG A 205 7.10 8.85 21.16
C ARG A 205 7.41 7.49 21.81
N TYR A 206 6.53 6.99 22.67
CA TYR A 206 6.72 5.67 23.28
C TYR A 206 6.60 4.54 22.26
N ALA A 207 5.63 4.60 21.35
CA ALA A 207 5.52 3.64 20.26
C ALA A 207 6.77 3.65 19.36
N GLN A 208 7.31 4.84 19.05
CA GLN A 208 8.52 4.97 18.25
C GLN A 208 9.75 4.37 18.93
N LEU A 209 9.89 4.52 20.25
CA LEU A 209 10.97 3.91 21.01
C LEU A 209 10.94 2.38 20.91
N ALA A 210 9.78 1.78 21.22
CA ALA A 210 9.61 0.33 21.13
C ALA A 210 9.84 -0.18 19.69
N ARG A 211 9.33 0.55 18.70
CA ARG A 211 9.51 0.24 17.28
C ARG A 211 10.97 0.30 16.87
N THR A 212 11.72 1.31 17.30
CA THR A 212 13.15 1.45 17.00
C THR A 212 13.97 0.31 17.60
N GLN A 213 13.63 -0.13 18.82
CA GLN A 213 14.27 -1.31 19.42
C GLN A 213 13.95 -2.60 18.66
N ALA A 214 12.69 -2.77 18.24
CA ALA A 214 12.26 -3.91 17.43
C ALA A 214 12.96 -3.93 16.06
N ASP A 215 13.04 -2.79 15.37
CA ASP A 215 13.70 -2.67 14.07
C ASP A 215 15.20 -2.98 14.19
N ARG A 216 15.90 -2.41 15.19
CA ARG A 216 17.32 -2.74 15.47
C ARG A 216 17.54 -4.22 15.75
N PHE A 217 16.66 -4.83 16.55
CA PHE A 217 16.71 -6.26 16.84
C PHE A 217 16.55 -7.09 15.56
N LEU A 218 15.56 -6.76 14.72
CA LEU A 218 15.31 -7.46 13.47
C LEU A 218 16.45 -7.28 12.45
N GLU A 219 17.06 -6.09 12.39
CA GLU A 219 18.24 -5.80 11.56
C GLU A 219 19.44 -6.64 12.00
N ALA A 220 19.74 -6.68 13.30
CA ALA A 220 20.83 -7.50 13.85
C ALA A 220 20.62 -9.01 13.62
N LYS A 221 19.36 -9.44 13.51
CA LYS A 221 18.98 -10.84 13.26
C LYS A 221 18.59 -11.10 11.79
N SER A 222 18.99 -10.22 10.87
CA SER A 222 18.80 -10.42 9.43
C SER A 222 20.00 -11.12 8.80
N ARG A 223 19.77 -12.26 8.13
CA ARG A 223 20.77 -12.96 7.31
C ARG A 223 20.26 -13.10 5.87
N GLN A 224 21.05 -12.67 4.89
CA GLN A 224 20.72 -12.79 3.45
C GLN A 224 19.31 -12.27 3.09
N GLY A 225 18.90 -11.14 3.68
CA GLY A 225 17.57 -10.54 3.43
C GLY A 225 16.39 -11.28 4.07
N LYS A 226 16.63 -12.37 4.82
CA LYS A 226 15.63 -13.05 5.64
C LYS A 226 15.81 -12.59 7.09
N ARG A 227 14.72 -12.14 7.72
CA ARG A 227 14.65 -11.86 9.15
C ARG A 227 14.51 -13.20 9.87
N ILE A 228 15.58 -13.66 10.51
CA ILE A 228 15.64 -14.98 11.15
C ILE A 228 16.06 -14.75 12.62
N MET A 229 15.10 -14.82 13.54
CA MET A 229 15.36 -14.67 14.97
C MET A 229 15.16 -16.00 15.69
N SER A 230 15.99 -16.28 16.69
CA SER A 230 15.76 -17.42 17.58
C SER A 230 14.65 -17.10 18.59
N GLN A 231 13.96 -18.12 19.11
CA GLN A 231 12.93 -17.92 20.13
C GLN A 231 13.52 -17.39 21.46
N SER A 232 14.73 -17.81 21.83
CA SER A 232 15.41 -17.32 23.02
C SER A 232 15.76 -15.84 22.91
N ASP A 233 16.27 -15.40 21.76
CA ASP A 233 16.53 -13.99 21.48
C ASP A 233 15.24 -13.15 21.58
N PHE A 234 14.12 -13.67 21.06
CA PHE A 234 12.82 -12.99 21.13
C PHE A 234 12.28 -12.90 22.55
N ALA A 235 12.32 -14.01 23.31
CA ALA A 235 11.83 -14.07 24.68
C ALA A 235 12.63 -13.18 25.65
N ALA A 236 13.90 -12.88 25.34
CA ALA A 236 14.73 -11.95 26.11
C ALA A 236 14.35 -10.47 25.94
N LEU A 237 13.55 -10.12 24.92
CA LEU A 237 13.10 -8.75 24.70
C LEU A 237 12.03 -8.34 25.71
N PRO A 238 11.97 -7.06 26.10
CA PRO A 238 10.82 -6.52 26.83
C PRO A 238 9.52 -6.77 26.07
N GLU A 239 8.43 -7.04 26.79
CA GLU A 239 7.14 -7.44 26.22
C GLU A 239 6.62 -6.47 25.14
N VAL A 240 6.73 -5.16 25.40
CA VAL A 240 6.32 -4.12 24.44
C VAL A 240 7.15 -4.17 23.13
N VAL A 241 8.43 -4.55 23.22
CA VAL A 241 9.30 -4.72 22.05
C VAL A 241 8.96 -6.01 21.30
N GLN A 242 8.62 -7.09 22.01
CA GLN A 242 8.12 -8.32 21.39
C GLN A 242 6.88 -8.05 20.53
N TRP A 243 5.94 -7.25 21.03
CA TRP A 243 4.74 -6.84 20.29
C TRP A 243 5.10 -6.04 19.03
N GLU A 244 6.04 -5.11 19.12
CA GLU A 244 6.49 -4.33 17.95
C GLU A 244 7.29 -5.18 16.95
N VAL A 245 8.02 -6.20 17.39
CA VAL A 245 8.66 -7.18 16.50
C VAL A 245 7.60 -7.93 15.70
N VAL A 246 6.55 -8.44 16.37
CA VAL A 246 5.41 -9.09 15.70
C VAL A 246 4.75 -8.15 14.70
N ARG A 247 4.43 -6.91 15.10
CA ARG A 247 3.86 -5.89 14.18
C ARG A 247 4.78 -5.62 13.00
N SER A 248 6.09 -5.55 13.21
CA SER A 248 7.06 -5.25 12.15
C SER A 248 7.22 -6.41 11.14
N ILE A 249 7.09 -7.65 11.60
CA ILE A 249 7.02 -8.84 10.74
C ILE A 249 5.75 -8.78 9.89
N TRP A 250 4.63 -8.35 10.48
CA TRP A 250 3.33 -8.25 9.83
C TRP A 250 3.22 -7.08 8.83
N ALA A 251 3.67 -5.89 9.22
CA ALA A 251 3.68 -4.68 8.40
C ALA A 251 4.55 -4.84 7.14
N GLY A 252 5.65 -5.60 7.24
CA GLY A 252 6.48 -5.97 6.10
C GLY A 252 5.75 -6.80 5.03
N LYS A 253 4.51 -7.22 5.30
CA LYS A 253 3.66 -8.01 4.40
C LYS A 253 2.49 -7.22 3.79
N ARG A 254 2.48 -5.89 3.88
CA ARG A 254 1.46 -5.02 3.24
C ARG A 254 0.02 -5.27 3.72
N VAL A 255 -0.16 -5.81 4.93
CA VAL A 255 -1.44 -5.88 5.63
C VAL A 255 -1.70 -4.52 6.29
N GLY A 256 -2.91 -3.98 6.13
CA GLY A 256 -3.26 -2.69 6.74
C GLY A 256 -3.45 -2.81 8.25
N ASP A 257 -3.05 -1.78 9.01
CA ASP A 257 -3.17 -1.76 10.48
C ASP A 257 -4.62 -2.01 10.98
N ALA A 258 -5.62 -1.71 10.15
CA ALA A 258 -7.04 -1.95 10.45
C ALA A 258 -7.41 -3.44 10.55
N GLU A 259 -6.65 -4.35 9.92
CA GLU A 259 -6.89 -5.80 9.98
C GLU A 259 -6.18 -6.46 11.18
N ILE A 260 -5.32 -5.73 11.89
CA ILE A 260 -4.44 -6.25 12.93
C ILE A 260 -4.84 -5.67 14.29
N GLY A 261 -5.86 -6.27 14.90
CA GLY A 261 -6.22 -5.99 16.30
C GLY A 261 -5.09 -6.32 17.30
N MET A 262 -5.10 -5.65 18.46
CA MET A 262 -4.13 -5.88 19.54
C MET A 262 -4.12 -7.33 20.03
N ASP A 263 -5.29 -7.97 20.10
CA ASP A 263 -5.43 -9.37 20.51
C ASP A 263 -4.64 -10.33 19.61
N HIS A 264 -4.56 -10.05 18.31
CA HIS A 264 -3.76 -10.85 17.41
C HIS A 264 -2.26 -10.69 17.69
N VAL A 265 -1.82 -9.48 18.04
CA VAL A 265 -0.41 -9.21 18.36
C VAL A 265 -0.03 -9.88 19.67
N LEU A 266 -0.87 -9.77 20.70
CA LEU A 266 -0.66 -10.44 21.99
C LEU A 266 -0.62 -11.97 21.80
N ARG A 267 -1.58 -12.54 21.07
CA ARG A 267 -1.62 -13.97 20.76
C ARG A 267 -0.39 -14.43 20.00
N ALA A 268 0.05 -13.67 19.00
CA ALA A 268 1.23 -14.00 18.21
C ALA A 268 2.51 -13.91 19.04
N ALA A 269 2.67 -12.89 19.89
CA ALA A 269 3.84 -12.76 20.77
C ALA A 269 3.90 -13.91 21.79
N ALA A 270 2.78 -14.21 22.45
CA ALA A 270 2.68 -15.34 23.38
C ALA A 270 2.99 -16.67 22.67
N TRP A 271 2.40 -16.90 21.49
CA TRP A 271 2.65 -18.08 20.70
C TRP A 271 4.12 -18.21 20.30
N LEU A 272 4.78 -17.13 19.86
CA LEU A 272 6.19 -17.15 19.50
C LEU A 272 7.10 -17.56 20.66
N GLY A 273 6.76 -17.13 21.88
CA GLY A 273 7.50 -17.49 23.10
C GLY A 273 7.37 -18.96 23.50
N SER A 274 6.28 -19.65 23.11
CA SER A 274 5.99 -21.02 23.55
C SER A 274 5.88 -22.06 22.41
N ALA A 275 5.95 -21.65 21.15
CA ALA A 275 5.72 -22.51 20.00
C ALA A 275 6.81 -23.58 19.85
N ARG A 276 6.42 -24.78 19.44
CA ARG A 276 7.33 -25.88 19.11
C ARG A 276 7.70 -25.85 17.63
N THR A 277 8.88 -26.39 17.30
CA THR A 277 9.32 -26.54 15.91
C THR A 277 8.26 -27.27 15.08
N GLY A 278 7.94 -26.74 13.91
CA GLY A 278 6.92 -27.27 12.99
C GLY A 278 5.52 -26.69 13.17
N GLN A 279 5.26 -25.94 14.26
CA GLN A 279 3.99 -25.25 14.42
C GLN A 279 3.90 -24.00 13.55
N ILE A 280 2.67 -23.70 13.12
CA ILE A 280 2.33 -22.56 12.27
C ILE A 280 1.21 -21.79 12.97
N LEU A 281 1.34 -20.47 13.04
CA LEU A 281 0.27 -19.57 13.44
C LEU A 281 -0.19 -18.80 12.21
N GLU A 282 -1.47 -18.91 11.90
CA GLU A 282 -2.12 -18.09 10.87
C GLU A 282 -2.62 -16.80 11.48
N LEU A 283 -2.40 -15.71 10.75
CA LEU A 283 -2.69 -14.35 11.14
C LEU A 283 -3.50 -13.66 10.02
N PRO A 284 -4.40 -12.73 10.35
CA PRO A 284 -5.11 -11.90 9.38
C PRO A 284 -4.23 -11.31 8.27
N GLY A 285 -4.80 -11.11 7.09
CA GLY A 285 -4.07 -10.64 5.91
C GLY A 285 -3.12 -11.68 5.31
N PHE A 286 -3.42 -12.97 5.54
CA PHE A 286 -2.73 -14.14 4.99
C PHE A 286 -1.27 -14.27 5.44
N VAL A 287 -0.97 -13.81 6.65
CA VAL A 287 0.36 -13.93 7.24
C VAL A 287 0.46 -15.21 8.04
N ARG A 288 1.53 -15.97 7.87
CA ARG A 288 1.86 -17.17 8.64
C ARG A 288 3.18 -16.99 9.35
N LEU A 289 3.19 -17.20 10.66
CA LEU A 289 4.41 -17.34 11.45
C LEU A 289 4.74 -18.81 11.58
N ILE A 290 5.99 -19.17 11.32
CA ILE A 290 6.44 -20.56 11.31
C ILE A 290 7.71 -20.66 12.15
N VAL A 291 7.75 -21.64 13.04
CA VAL A 291 8.94 -21.99 13.84
C VAL A 291 9.66 -23.18 13.20
N ARG A 292 10.92 -23.01 12.77
CA ARG A 292 11.75 -24.08 12.20
C ARG A 292 13.11 -24.12 12.88
N ALA A 293 13.47 -25.26 13.48
CA ALA A 293 14.78 -25.46 14.13
C ALA A 293 15.14 -24.31 15.12
N GLY A 294 14.15 -23.83 15.89
CA GLY A 294 14.32 -22.72 16.84
C GLY A 294 14.26 -21.31 16.25
N TRP A 295 14.08 -21.17 14.93
CA TRP A 295 13.98 -19.88 14.23
C TRP A 295 12.55 -19.52 13.85
N VAL A 296 12.24 -18.22 13.85
CA VAL A 296 10.94 -17.68 13.44
C VAL A 296 11.04 -17.02 12.06
N HIS A 297 10.13 -17.35 11.15
CA HIS A 297 9.96 -16.62 9.89
C HIS A 297 8.49 -16.28 9.60
N GLY A 298 8.25 -15.07 9.08
CA GLY A 298 6.95 -14.61 8.62
C GLY A 298 6.80 -14.75 7.10
N VAL A 299 5.82 -15.52 6.66
CA VAL A 299 5.43 -15.69 5.25
C VAL A 299 4.09 -14.98 5.05
N ARG A 300 3.89 -14.31 3.91
CA ARG A 300 2.55 -13.86 3.52
C ARG A 300 2.15 -14.68 2.31
N ASP A 301 1.07 -15.43 2.43
CA ASP A 301 0.44 -15.98 1.24
C ASP A 301 -0.18 -14.82 0.45
N PRO A 302 -0.11 -14.83 -0.88
CA PRO A 302 -0.81 -13.82 -1.67
C PRO A 302 -2.31 -13.83 -1.33
N ASP A 303 -2.93 -12.65 -1.35
CA ASP A 303 -4.36 -12.48 -1.07
C ASP A 303 -5.17 -13.33 -2.07
N PRO A 304 -6.16 -14.14 -1.64
CA PRO A 304 -7.06 -14.87 -2.53
C PRO A 304 -7.69 -13.97 -3.61
N MET A 305 -7.92 -12.68 -3.34
CA MET A 305 -8.43 -11.74 -4.34
C MET A 305 -7.33 -11.25 -5.31
N ASP A 306 -6.08 -11.09 -4.86
CA ASP A 306 -4.92 -10.86 -5.74
C ASP A 306 -4.62 -12.10 -6.62
N ILE A 307 -5.01 -13.30 -6.15
CA ILE A 307 -4.88 -14.60 -6.85
C ILE A 307 -5.99 -14.80 -7.91
N LEU A 308 -7.11 -14.08 -7.80
CA LEU A 308 -8.31 -14.31 -8.62
C LEU A 308 -8.46 -13.37 -9.83
N ALA A 309 -7.85 -12.18 -9.81
CA ALA A 309 -7.94 -11.24 -10.93
C ALA A 309 -6.91 -11.56 -12.03
N ARG A 310 -7.38 -11.81 -13.26
CA ARG A 310 -6.53 -11.77 -14.46
C ARG A 310 -6.02 -10.33 -14.60
N VAL A 311 -4.72 -10.11 -14.47
CA VAL A 311 -4.12 -8.80 -14.73
C VAL A 311 -3.77 -8.76 -16.22
N PRO A 312 -4.30 -7.81 -17.03
CA PRO A 312 -3.90 -7.68 -18.42
C PRO A 312 -2.39 -7.47 -18.52
N LEU A 313 -1.74 -8.25 -19.39
CA LEU A 313 -0.32 -8.12 -19.67
C LEU A 313 -0.11 -7.03 -20.72
N ASN A 314 0.70 -6.01 -20.40
CA ASN A 314 1.15 -5.03 -21.37
C ASN A 314 2.05 -5.73 -22.40
N LEU A 315 1.75 -5.54 -23.70
CA LEU A 315 2.51 -6.09 -24.81
C LEU A 315 2.57 -5.05 -25.96
N PRO A 316 3.71 -4.37 -26.20
CA PRO A 316 4.95 -4.40 -25.41
C PRO A 316 4.83 -3.64 -24.07
N GLY A 317 5.73 -3.91 -23.13
CA GLY A 317 5.90 -3.09 -21.92
C GLY A 317 6.07 -3.87 -20.63
N LYS A 318 5.93 -3.16 -19.50
CA LYS A 318 6.12 -3.70 -18.14
C LYS A 318 4.79 -3.91 -17.44
N THR A 319 4.60 -5.10 -16.88
CA THR A 319 3.41 -5.46 -16.08
C THR A 319 3.84 -5.84 -14.67
N PRO A 320 3.51 -5.05 -13.64
CA PRO A 320 3.91 -5.35 -12.25
C PRO A 320 3.32 -6.67 -11.74
N TRP A 321 4.12 -7.45 -11.02
CA TRP A 321 3.68 -8.66 -10.32
C TRP A 321 4.51 -8.93 -9.06
N GLY A 322 3.88 -8.92 -7.89
CA GLY A 322 4.55 -9.15 -6.61
C GLY A 322 5.63 -8.12 -6.30
N THR A 323 6.90 -8.56 -6.28
CA THR A 323 8.11 -7.74 -6.06
C THR A 323 8.92 -7.49 -7.34
N GLY A 324 8.39 -7.89 -8.49
CA GLY A 324 9.02 -7.71 -9.80
C GLY A 324 8.03 -7.23 -10.85
N TRP A 325 8.40 -7.40 -12.12
CA TRP A 325 7.51 -7.18 -13.27
C TRP A 325 7.80 -8.22 -14.35
N ILE A 326 6.79 -8.49 -15.17
CA ILE A 326 6.99 -9.14 -16.47
C ILE A 326 7.27 -8.04 -17.48
N GLU A 327 8.35 -8.21 -18.21
CA GLU A 327 8.74 -7.33 -19.31
C GLU A 327 8.51 -8.08 -20.63
N THR A 328 7.84 -7.41 -21.55
CA THR A 328 7.53 -7.97 -22.87
C THR A 328 7.98 -7.03 -23.96
N ASP A 329 8.41 -7.65 -25.06
CA ASP A 329 8.71 -6.98 -26.32
C ASP A 329 8.28 -7.88 -27.48
N SER A 330 8.12 -7.34 -28.67
CA SER A 330 7.77 -8.12 -29.86
C SER A 330 8.61 -7.74 -31.06
N MET A 331 8.92 -8.73 -31.89
CA MET A 331 9.70 -8.53 -33.10
C MET A 331 9.31 -9.52 -34.21
N PRO A 332 9.54 -9.17 -35.49
CA PRO A 332 9.44 -10.12 -36.59
C PRO A 332 10.36 -11.34 -36.39
N VAL A 333 9.94 -12.50 -36.88
CA VAL A 333 10.72 -13.75 -36.74
C VAL A 333 12.11 -13.66 -37.40
N ASN A 334 12.24 -12.90 -38.49
CA ASN A 334 13.50 -12.74 -39.20
C ASN A 334 14.56 -12.06 -38.31
N ASP A 335 14.14 -11.07 -37.53
CA ASP A 335 15.01 -10.37 -36.58
C ASP A 335 15.38 -11.29 -35.41
N PHE A 336 14.45 -12.13 -34.97
CA PHE A 336 14.72 -13.15 -33.95
C PHE A 336 15.75 -14.20 -34.42
N LEU A 337 15.66 -14.68 -35.67
CA LEU A 337 16.54 -15.71 -36.23
C LEU A 337 18.00 -15.25 -36.40
N THR A 338 18.23 -13.94 -36.50
CA THR A 338 19.57 -13.35 -36.65
C THR A 338 20.25 -13.05 -35.31
N ARG A 339 19.59 -13.30 -34.18
CA ARG A 339 20.15 -13.05 -32.84
C ARG A 339 21.25 -14.06 -32.47
N PRO A 340 22.29 -13.63 -31.72
CA PRO A 340 23.28 -14.55 -31.16
C PRO A 340 22.61 -15.56 -30.21
N LYS A 341 22.83 -16.87 -30.42
CA LYS A 341 22.28 -17.92 -29.53
C LYS A 341 22.85 -17.89 -28.10
N SER A 342 23.86 -17.05 -27.83
CA SER A 342 24.55 -16.94 -26.54
C SER A 342 23.87 -16.04 -25.49
N THR A 343 22.72 -15.43 -25.80
CA THR A 343 22.08 -14.42 -24.93
C THR A 343 20.80 -14.88 -24.21
N GLN A 344 20.52 -16.19 -24.09
CA GLN A 344 19.34 -16.60 -23.33
C GLN A 344 19.64 -16.57 -21.83
N GLU A 345 19.23 -15.49 -21.16
CA GLU A 345 19.32 -15.38 -19.70
C GLU A 345 18.35 -16.34 -19.01
N ALA A 346 18.72 -16.75 -17.79
CA ALA A 346 17.87 -17.62 -16.98
C ALA A 346 16.55 -16.91 -16.66
N GLY A 347 15.44 -17.44 -17.18
CA GLY A 347 14.10 -16.88 -16.97
C GLY A 347 13.56 -16.01 -18.11
N GLU A 348 14.11 -16.16 -19.31
CA GLU A 348 13.53 -15.64 -20.56
C GLU A 348 12.71 -16.70 -21.31
N GLY A 349 11.61 -16.27 -21.93
CA GLY A 349 10.77 -17.06 -22.81
C GLY A 349 10.53 -16.36 -24.15
N TRP A 350 10.52 -17.15 -25.23
CA TRP A 350 10.23 -16.69 -26.60
C TRP A 350 9.03 -17.46 -27.10
N ILE A 351 7.95 -16.76 -27.45
CA ILE A 351 6.69 -17.39 -27.84
C ILE A 351 6.19 -16.89 -29.20
N ASP A 352 5.45 -17.73 -29.91
CA ASP A 352 4.76 -17.39 -31.15
C ASP A 352 3.50 -16.54 -30.86
N ALA A 353 3.50 -15.29 -31.33
CA ALA A 353 2.41 -14.34 -31.12
C ALA A 353 1.08 -14.80 -31.76
N GLY A 354 1.17 -15.44 -32.93
CA GLY A 354 -0.01 -15.93 -33.66
C GLY A 354 -0.70 -17.08 -32.93
N ARG A 355 0.07 -17.86 -32.15
CA ARG A 355 -0.48 -18.95 -31.32
C ARG A 355 -0.93 -18.47 -29.95
N SER A 356 -0.20 -17.54 -29.31
CA SER A 356 -0.54 -17.05 -27.98
C SER A 356 -1.73 -16.08 -27.98
N GLY A 357 -1.99 -15.43 -29.12
CA GLY A 357 -2.87 -14.28 -29.22
C GLY A 357 -2.21 -13.00 -28.70
N THR A 358 -2.85 -11.86 -28.95
CA THR A 358 -2.37 -10.52 -28.55
C THR A 358 -2.85 -10.08 -27.18
N SER A 359 -3.92 -10.70 -26.65
CA SER A 359 -4.44 -10.46 -25.30
C SER A 359 -3.92 -11.50 -24.32
N LEU A 360 -2.86 -11.16 -23.60
CA LEU A 360 -2.28 -12.01 -22.56
C LEU A 360 -2.59 -11.47 -21.16
N TYR A 361 -2.55 -12.36 -20.17
CA TYR A 361 -2.90 -12.04 -18.79
C TYR A 361 -1.96 -12.72 -17.81
N LEU A 362 -1.74 -12.09 -16.67
CA LEU A 362 -1.08 -12.69 -15.52
C LEU A 362 -2.09 -13.26 -14.54
N ARG A 363 -1.80 -14.44 -14.02
CA ARG A 363 -2.49 -15.03 -12.86
C ARG A 363 -1.55 -15.86 -12.00
N ALA A 364 -1.98 -16.14 -10.78
CA ALA A 364 -1.29 -17.08 -9.90
C ALA A 364 -1.58 -18.55 -10.27
N TYR A 365 -0.69 -19.42 -9.81
CA TYR A 365 -0.86 -20.87 -9.84
C TYR A 365 -2.10 -21.35 -9.06
N ARG A 366 -2.83 -22.29 -9.65
CA ARG A 366 -3.98 -22.98 -9.04
C ARG A 366 -3.72 -24.49 -8.98
N PRO A 367 -4.06 -25.17 -7.87
CA PRO A 367 -3.99 -26.63 -7.81
C PRO A 367 -4.77 -27.27 -8.97
N GLY A 368 -4.13 -28.21 -9.66
CA GLY A 368 -4.68 -28.83 -10.86
C GLY A 368 -4.24 -28.20 -12.19
N ASP A 369 -3.54 -27.06 -12.17
CA ASP A 369 -2.94 -26.49 -13.39
C ASP A 369 -2.04 -27.50 -14.11
N LEU A 370 -2.19 -27.55 -15.43
CA LEU A 370 -1.46 -28.43 -16.34
C LEU A 370 -0.70 -27.61 -17.37
N ILE A 371 0.49 -28.06 -17.71
CA ILE A 371 1.33 -27.49 -18.77
C ILE A 371 1.97 -28.64 -19.56
N ILE A 372 2.24 -28.42 -20.85
CA ILE A 372 3.19 -29.23 -21.61
C ILE A 372 4.46 -28.39 -21.70
N PRO A 373 5.48 -28.60 -20.84
CA PRO A 373 6.69 -27.78 -20.89
C PRO A 373 7.39 -27.97 -22.23
N LEU A 374 7.99 -26.90 -22.77
CA LEU A 374 8.73 -26.93 -24.04
C LEU A 374 9.66 -28.17 -24.13
N GLY A 375 9.81 -28.81 -25.28
CA GLY A 375 10.66 -30.00 -25.45
C GLY A 375 10.24 -31.26 -24.68
N MET A 376 9.11 -31.26 -23.95
CA MET A 376 8.54 -32.46 -23.33
C MET A 376 7.31 -32.93 -24.10
N GLN A 377 7.04 -34.23 -24.05
CA GLN A 377 5.79 -34.80 -24.54
C GLN A 377 4.87 -35.17 -23.38
N GLY A 378 3.58 -34.82 -23.50
CA GLY A 378 2.56 -35.08 -22.49
C GLY A 378 2.33 -33.94 -21.49
N LYS A 379 1.12 -33.90 -20.93
CA LYS A 379 0.73 -32.91 -19.91
C LYS A 379 1.40 -33.26 -18.58
N LYS A 380 1.96 -32.25 -17.92
CA LYS A 380 2.55 -32.31 -16.59
C LYS A 380 1.76 -31.42 -15.64
N LYS A 381 1.52 -31.87 -14.40
CA LYS A 381 0.97 -31.00 -13.36
C LYS A 381 2.01 -29.94 -13.04
N LEU A 382 1.56 -28.70 -12.96
CA LEU A 382 2.44 -27.58 -12.64
C LEU A 382 3.07 -27.72 -11.24
N GLN A 383 2.41 -28.43 -10.33
CA GLN A 383 2.97 -28.80 -9.01
C GLN A 383 4.21 -29.69 -9.11
N ASP A 384 4.22 -30.63 -10.06
CA ASP A 384 5.33 -31.55 -10.28
C ASP A 384 6.47 -30.79 -10.96
N LEU A 385 6.16 -29.93 -11.94
CA LEU A 385 7.14 -29.02 -12.54
C LEU A 385 7.84 -28.16 -11.48
N PHE A 386 7.09 -27.54 -10.56
CA PHE A 386 7.68 -26.77 -9.47
C PHE A 386 8.55 -27.61 -8.53
N THR A 387 8.25 -28.90 -8.37
CA THR A 387 9.01 -29.79 -7.49
C THR A 387 10.34 -30.16 -8.14
N ASP A 388 10.33 -30.47 -9.43
CA ASP A 388 11.54 -30.81 -10.20
C ASP A 388 12.50 -29.63 -10.31
N GLU A 389 11.95 -28.42 -10.51
CA GLU A 389 12.69 -27.16 -10.53
C GLU A 389 13.07 -26.66 -9.12
N LYS A 390 12.82 -27.47 -8.09
CA LYS A 390 13.13 -27.19 -6.67
C LYS A 390 12.59 -25.86 -6.16
N ILE A 391 11.44 -25.43 -6.68
CA ILE A 391 10.77 -24.20 -6.26
C ILE A 391 10.10 -24.39 -4.89
N PRO A 392 10.48 -23.61 -3.86
CA PRO A 392 9.87 -23.66 -2.54
C PRO A 392 8.35 -23.44 -2.60
N ARG A 393 7.59 -24.13 -1.75
CA ARG A 393 6.11 -24.11 -1.80
C ARG A 393 5.53 -22.70 -1.68
N GLU A 394 6.18 -21.85 -0.90
CA GLU A 394 5.88 -20.44 -0.71
C GLU A 394 6.06 -19.60 -1.99
N ASP A 395 7.05 -19.94 -2.82
CA ASP A 395 7.36 -19.20 -4.05
C ASP A 395 6.46 -19.62 -5.21
N ARG A 396 5.93 -20.86 -5.19
CA ARG A 396 5.05 -21.41 -6.25
C ARG A 396 3.81 -20.54 -6.49
N ARG A 397 3.22 -20.00 -5.43
CA ARG A 397 2.04 -19.10 -5.52
C ARG A 397 2.42 -17.68 -5.94
N ALA A 398 3.66 -17.27 -5.69
CA ALA A 398 4.17 -15.96 -6.08
C ALA A 398 4.64 -15.92 -7.54
N THR A 399 4.98 -17.08 -8.13
CA THR A 399 5.38 -17.20 -9.54
C THR A 399 4.21 -16.81 -10.47
N PRO A 400 4.36 -15.75 -11.28
CA PRO A 400 3.34 -15.40 -12.26
C PRO A 400 3.22 -16.46 -13.35
N LEU A 401 1.99 -16.73 -13.77
CA LEU A 401 1.69 -17.48 -14.98
C LEU A 401 1.17 -16.51 -16.02
N VAL A 402 1.76 -16.53 -17.22
CA VAL A 402 1.19 -15.87 -18.39
C VAL A 402 0.21 -16.82 -19.04
N VAL A 403 -1.02 -16.35 -19.27
CA VAL A 403 -2.09 -17.11 -19.92
C VAL A 403 -2.73 -16.33 -21.05
N ASN A 404 -3.23 -17.04 -22.05
CA ASN A 404 -4.03 -16.46 -23.13
C ASN A 404 -5.50 -16.24 -22.72
N GLU A 405 -6.33 -15.74 -23.63
CA GLU A 405 -7.77 -15.52 -23.42
C GLU A 405 -8.50 -16.79 -22.91
N LEU A 406 -8.10 -17.97 -23.41
CA LEU A 406 -8.64 -19.28 -23.07
C LEU A 406 -8.12 -19.85 -21.73
N ASN A 407 -7.30 -19.10 -20.98
CA ASN A 407 -6.60 -19.51 -19.75
C ASN A 407 -5.56 -20.62 -19.92
N GLU A 408 -5.09 -20.87 -21.14
CA GLU A 408 -4.00 -21.81 -21.39
C GLU A 408 -2.68 -21.19 -20.92
N ILE A 409 -1.85 -21.98 -20.23
CA ILE A 409 -0.57 -21.52 -19.72
C ILE A 409 0.42 -21.38 -20.87
N VAL A 410 0.82 -20.14 -21.13
CA VAL A 410 1.79 -19.78 -22.17
C VAL A 410 3.21 -19.81 -21.60
N TYR A 411 3.39 -19.25 -20.41
CA TYR A 411 4.69 -19.13 -19.76
C TYR A 411 4.58 -19.22 -18.24
N VAL A 412 5.40 -20.08 -17.64
CA VAL A 412 5.64 -20.14 -16.20
C VAL A 412 6.87 -19.28 -15.93
N ALA A 413 6.64 -18.09 -15.34
CA ALA A 413 7.66 -17.05 -15.25
C ALA A 413 8.95 -17.51 -14.56
N GLY A 414 10.08 -17.31 -15.23
CA GLY A 414 11.41 -17.70 -14.76
C GLY A 414 11.73 -19.18 -14.93
N ILE A 415 10.81 -19.99 -15.46
CA ILE A 415 10.93 -21.45 -15.46
C ILE A 415 10.85 -22.02 -16.87
N ARG A 416 9.69 -21.90 -17.53
CA ARG A 416 9.41 -22.64 -18.77
C ARG A 416 8.29 -22.02 -19.58
N ILE A 417 8.47 -21.91 -20.89
CA ILE A 417 7.35 -21.73 -21.82
C ILE A 417 6.65 -23.07 -22.08
N ALA A 418 5.37 -23.01 -22.47
CA ALA A 418 4.65 -24.18 -22.91
C ALA A 418 4.96 -24.52 -24.37
N GLU A 419 5.06 -25.82 -24.67
CA GLU A 419 5.38 -26.39 -25.98
C GLU A 419 4.45 -25.91 -27.10
N THR A 420 3.17 -25.70 -26.79
CA THR A 420 2.15 -25.25 -27.74
C THR A 420 2.49 -23.90 -28.38
N PHE A 421 3.12 -23.01 -27.62
CA PHE A 421 3.40 -21.63 -28.01
C PHE A 421 4.86 -21.41 -28.42
N LYS A 422 5.63 -22.48 -28.65
CA LYS A 422 7.01 -22.36 -29.11
C LYS A 422 7.09 -21.66 -30.47
N VAL A 423 8.19 -20.96 -30.70
CA VAL A 423 8.56 -20.46 -32.02
C VAL A 423 8.79 -21.64 -32.96
N THR A 424 8.26 -21.56 -34.17
CA THR A 424 8.37 -22.56 -35.23
C THR A 424 8.68 -21.87 -36.56
N ASP A 425 8.97 -22.64 -37.61
CA ASP A 425 9.22 -22.09 -38.95
C ASP A 425 8.00 -21.34 -39.53
N ALA A 426 6.80 -21.58 -39.01
CA ALA A 426 5.57 -20.88 -39.39
C ALA A 426 5.34 -19.58 -38.61
N THR A 427 6.15 -19.29 -37.59
CA THR A 427 5.99 -18.10 -36.74
C THR A 427 6.36 -16.85 -37.53
N THR A 428 5.49 -15.83 -37.55
CA THR A 428 5.77 -14.55 -38.22
C THR A 428 6.25 -13.48 -37.24
N THR A 429 5.69 -13.47 -36.03
CA THR A 429 6.00 -12.52 -34.95
C THR A 429 6.33 -13.29 -33.68
N VAL A 430 7.44 -12.94 -33.05
CA VAL A 430 7.91 -13.53 -31.79
C VAL A 430 7.71 -12.51 -30.67
N VAL A 431 7.17 -12.97 -29.54
CA VAL A 431 7.09 -12.18 -28.31
C VAL A 431 8.19 -12.66 -27.36
N HIS A 432 9.02 -11.72 -26.91
CA HIS A 432 9.93 -11.91 -25.80
C HIS A 432 9.18 -11.68 -24.50
N ILE A 433 9.37 -12.57 -23.52
CA ILE A 433 8.81 -12.43 -22.19
C ILE A 433 9.89 -12.76 -21.18
N SER A 434 10.20 -11.82 -20.30
CA SER A 434 11.16 -12.02 -19.20
C SER A 434 10.52 -11.67 -17.87
N TRP A 435 10.96 -12.36 -16.81
CA TRP A 435 10.55 -12.03 -15.45
C TRP A 435 11.69 -11.35 -14.70
N ILE A 436 11.52 -10.05 -14.46
CA ILE A 436 12.52 -9.25 -13.75
C ILE A 436 12.10 -9.14 -12.29
N ARG A 437 12.90 -9.72 -11.39
CA ARG A 437 12.76 -9.54 -9.95
C ARG A 437 13.57 -8.31 -9.53
N SER A 438 13.00 -7.41 -8.73
CA SER A 438 13.78 -6.32 -8.13
C SER A 438 14.90 -6.92 -7.26
N LEU A 439 16.14 -6.79 -7.72
CA LEU A 439 17.32 -7.31 -7.04
C LEU A 439 17.60 -6.51 -5.76
N ARG A 440 17.08 -7.02 -4.64
CA ARG A 440 17.84 -7.12 -3.38
C ARG A 440 17.83 -8.58 -2.95
N GLN A 441 18.25 -9.51 -3.81
CA GLN A 441 18.27 -10.93 -3.45
C GLN A 441 19.06 -11.92 -4.32
N ALA A 442 19.87 -11.52 -5.32
CA ALA A 442 20.62 -12.52 -6.09
C ALA A 442 22.08 -12.12 -6.38
N GLN A 443 22.97 -12.39 -5.44
CA GLN A 443 24.28 -12.99 -5.72
C GLN A 443 24.62 -13.87 -4.52
N GLY A 444 24.72 -15.18 -4.76
CA GLY A 444 24.94 -16.18 -3.73
C GLY A 444 24.80 -17.55 -4.34
N GLY A 445 25.71 -17.89 -5.26
CA GLY A 445 25.66 -19.16 -5.96
C GLY A 445 26.60 -19.24 -7.15
N ARG A 446 27.90 -19.07 -6.91
CA ARG A 446 29.01 -19.74 -7.60
C ARG A 446 30.31 -19.22 -7.00
N ASP A 447 30.86 -19.95 -6.05
CA ASP A 447 32.25 -20.37 -6.11
C ASP A 447 32.43 -21.67 -5.31
N ILE A 448 33.16 -22.57 -5.95
CA ILE A 448 33.39 -23.98 -5.65
C ILE A 448 34.73 -24.09 -4.90
N GLU A 449 34.79 -25.01 -3.93
CA GLU A 449 35.98 -25.70 -3.41
C GLU A 449 37.35 -24.97 -3.47
N ARG A 450 37.81 -24.48 -2.32
CA ARG A 450 38.96 -25.03 -1.57
C ARG A 450 39.14 -24.31 -0.24
#